data_AF-A0A5R1P2H6-F1
#
_entry.id   AF-A0A5R1P2H6-F1
#
_cell.length_a   1.000
_cell.length_b   1.000
_cell.length_c   1.000
_cell.angle_alpha   90.00
_cell.angle_beta   90.00
_cell.angle_gamma   90.00
#
_symmetry.space_group_name_H-M   'P 1'
#
loop_
_entity.id
_entity.type
_entity.pdbx_description
1 polymer ?
#
loop_
_entity_poly.entity_id
_entity_poly.type
_entity_poly.pdbx_seq_one_letter_code
_entity_poly.pdbx_strand_id
1 'polypeptide(L)'
;MTTVEDAEETEWVDAMAGASVATIAMTSAPPARVVLYPRSIYSRPVKRSAYGQRPWLWWDRRMISSERSDIEIRTYPDLANLPRVEVIEELYASASRLPPLSEAPEVAHSFARLYGYARQRNDVVGVGVLVSGNLVGFAYGHPWSWESETDVWSQQLRHRLGPDSAALIDESFAVLLLAVHPAAGRRGLGAVLLESLMNGSNAQTHWLQTTDFETPALRLYLRMRYRSLGHGPDAPNGKPGLVLIHTRNDAR
;
A
#
# COMPACT_ATOMS: atom_id res chain seq x y z
N MET A 1 -41.88 -18.89 -0.58
CA MET A 1 -41.41 -18.41 0.73
C MET A 1 -39.93 -18.73 0.75
N THR A 2 -39.16 -17.83 0.15
CA THR A 2 -37.73 -17.97 -0.13
C THR A 2 -37.03 -17.03 0.84
N THR A 3 -36.08 -17.57 1.57
CA THR A 3 -35.49 -17.01 2.79
C THR A 3 -34.59 -15.81 2.48
N VAL A 4 -34.62 -14.84 3.40
CA VAL A 4 -33.88 -13.56 3.34
C VAL A 4 -32.34 -13.77 3.40
N GLU A 5 -31.88 -14.98 3.75
CA GLU A 5 -30.45 -15.36 3.76
C GLU A 5 -29.81 -15.45 2.36
N ASP A 6 -30.56 -15.83 1.32
CA ASP A 6 -29.99 -15.96 -0.05
C ASP A 6 -29.72 -14.59 -0.71
N ALA A 7 -30.35 -13.52 -0.21
CA ALA A 7 -30.20 -12.17 -0.74
C ALA A 7 -28.91 -11.49 -0.25
N GLU A 8 -28.50 -11.72 1.01
CA GLU A 8 -27.22 -11.22 1.51
C GLU A 8 -26.05 -11.93 0.81
N GLU A 9 -26.10 -13.26 0.65
CA GLU A 9 -25.03 -14.06 0.01
C GLU A 9 -24.80 -13.68 -1.47
N THR A 10 -25.85 -13.23 -2.17
CA THR A 10 -25.76 -12.75 -3.56
C THR A 10 -25.14 -11.34 -3.64
N GLU A 11 -25.41 -10.48 -2.66
CA GLU A 11 -24.82 -9.14 -2.54
C GLU A 11 -23.31 -9.22 -2.21
N TRP A 12 -22.89 -10.25 -1.46
CA TRP A 12 -21.47 -10.55 -1.17
C TRP A 12 -20.65 -10.90 -2.43
N VAL A 13 -21.23 -11.61 -3.39
CA VAL A 13 -20.56 -12.02 -4.64
C VAL A 13 -20.44 -10.84 -5.61
N ASP A 14 -21.49 -10.02 -5.73
CA ASP A 14 -21.49 -8.84 -6.60
C ASP A 14 -20.61 -7.70 -6.06
N ALA A 15 -20.52 -7.55 -4.74
CA ALA A 15 -19.63 -6.59 -4.10
C ALA A 15 -18.14 -6.98 -4.24
N MET A 16 -17.83 -8.27 -4.46
CA MET A 16 -16.48 -8.77 -4.79
C MET A 16 -16.17 -8.67 -6.30
N ALA A 17 -17.19 -8.59 -7.16
CA ALA A 17 -17.03 -8.48 -8.62
C ALA A 17 -16.68 -7.04 -9.10
N GLY A 18 -16.97 -6.01 -8.29
CA GLY A 18 -16.83 -4.60 -8.68
C GLY A 18 -15.53 -3.90 -8.31
N ALA A 19 -14.66 -4.51 -7.49
CA ALA A 19 -13.34 -3.98 -7.17
C ALA A 19 -12.31 -4.82 -7.92
N SER A 20 -11.63 -4.25 -8.91
CA SER A 20 -10.65 -4.97 -9.72
C SER A 20 -9.43 -5.41 -8.90
N VAL A 21 -9.56 -6.56 -8.25
CA VAL A 21 -8.63 -7.67 -8.38
C VAL A 21 -8.99 -8.34 -9.71
N ALA A 22 -8.01 -8.53 -10.59
CA ALA A 22 -8.23 -9.17 -11.88
C ALA A 22 -8.93 -10.54 -11.72
N THR A 23 -10.07 -10.63 -12.41
CA THR A 23 -11.11 -11.66 -12.44
C THR A 23 -10.63 -13.09 -12.72
N ILE A 24 -11.23 -14.06 -12.01
CA ILE A 24 -11.46 -15.43 -12.52
C ILE A 24 -12.83 -15.46 -13.21
N ALA A 25 -12.88 -15.80 -14.49
CA ALA A 25 -14.00 -16.53 -15.11
C ALA A 25 -13.56 -17.20 -16.41
N MET A 26 -13.97 -18.46 -16.59
CA MET A 26 -13.62 -19.35 -17.69
C MET A 26 -14.48 -19.15 -18.95
N THR A 27 -13.86 -19.48 -20.10
CA THR A 27 -14.39 -20.04 -21.36
C THR A 27 -14.96 -19.16 -22.50
N SER A 28 -14.25 -19.30 -23.63
CA SER A 28 -14.71 -19.48 -25.03
C SER A 28 -14.56 -18.35 -26.08
N ALA A 29 -13.60 -18.59 -26.99
CA ALA A 29 -13.53 -18.24 -28.43
C ALA A 29 -13.04 -16.82 -28.87
N PRO A 30 -12.59 -16.62 -30.14
CA PRO A 30 -11.21 -16.71 -30.63
C PRO A 30 -10.65 -15.35 -31.17
N PRO A 31 -9.39 -15.26 -31.64
CA PRO A 31 -8.63 -13.99 -31.58
C PRO A 31 -8.80 -13.10 -32.82
N ALA A 32 -8.82 -11.78 -32.59
CA ALA A 32 -8.67 -10.78 -33.64
C ALA A 32 -7.47 -9.85 -33.39
N ARG A 33 -6.48 -10.02 -34.26
CA ARG A 33 -5.52 -9.04 -34.81
C ARG A 33 -4.73 -8.12 -33.88
N VAL A 34 -3.45 -8.49 -33.76
CA VAL A 34 -2.30 -7.66 -33.37
C VAL A 34 -2.06 -6.54 -34.39
N VAL A 35 -1.86 -5.32 -33.90
CA VAL A 35 -1.23 -4.21 -34.65
C VAL A 35 -0.02 -3.72 -33.85
N LEU A 36 1.17 -3.88 -34.43
CA LEU A 36 2.45 -3.42 -33.91
C LEU A 36 2.81 -2.06 -34.54
N TYR A 37 3.36 -1.14 -33.74
CA TYR A 37 4.14 0.01 -34.22
C TYR A 37 5.29 0.32 -33.23
N PRO A 38 6.38 0.99 -33.67
CA PRO A 38 7.73 0.52 -33.42
C PRO A 38 8.55 1.42 -32.48
N ARG A 39 9.67 0.84 -32.02
CA ARG A 39 10.77 1.47 -31.27
C ARG A 39 11.45 2.62 -32.02
N SER A 40 11.88 3.65 -31.27
CA SER A 40 13.17 4.35 -31.44
C SER A 40 13.46 5.15 -30.17
N ILE A 41 14.41 4.73 -29.32
CA ILE A 41 15.81 5.21 -29.24
C ILE A 41 15.93 6.74 -29.16
N TYR A 42 16.34 7.25 -27.99
CA TYR A 42 17.44 8.21 -27.84
C TYR A 42 18.00 8.17 -26.40
N SER A 43 19.30 7.90 -26.33
CA SER A 43 20.16 7.96 -25.15
C SER A 43 20.98 9.26 -25.18
N ARG A 44 21.24 9.87 -24.02
CA ARG A 44 22.49 10.59 -23.69
C ARG A 44 22.57 10.99 -22.20
N PRO A 45 23.79 11.18 -21.65
CA PRO A 45 24.12 10.96 -20.25
C PRO A 45 24.09 12.24 -19.41
N VAL A 46 23.81 12.11 -18.10
CA VAL A 46 24.01 13.21 -17.14
C VAL A 46 25.11 12.86 -16.14
N LYS A 47 25.99 13.84 -15.96
CA LYS A 47 27.28 13.79 -15.28
C LYS A 47 27.16 13.47 -13.78
N ARG A 48 28.12 12.67 -13.29
CA ARG A 48 28.46 12.52 -11.86
C ARG A 48 28.97 13.85 -11.31
N SER A 49 28.41 14.27 -10.19
CA SER A 49 28.97 15.30 -9.30
C SER A 49 29.17 14.70 -7.92
N ALA A 50 30.38 14.87 -7.39
CA ALA A 50 30.82 14.40 -6.09
C ALA A 50 30.21 15.22 -4.97
N TYR A 51 29.74 14.56 -3.90
CA TYR A 51 29.60 15.17 -2.58
C TYR A 51 30.01 14.17 -1.51
N GLY A 52 31.07 14.53 -0.79
CA GLY A 52 31.58 13.80 0.35
C GLY A 52 30.72 14.03 1.60
N GLN A 53 30.60 12.97 2.40
CA GLN A 53 30.93 12.93 3.83
C GLN A 53 30.73 14.24 4.62
N ARG A 54 29.66 14.30 5.45
CA ARG A 54 29.69 14.70 6.89
C ARG A 54 28.28 14.70 7.52
N PRO A 55 28.17 14.55 8.86
CA PRO A 55 27.18 13.67 9.50
C PRO A 55 25.97 14.39 10.13
N TRP A 56 24.91 13.61 10.23
CA TRP A 56 23.59 13.86 10.81
C TRP A 56 23.66 14.08 12.31
N LEU A 57 23.51 15.32 12.79
CA LEU A 57 23.10 15.74 14.14
C LEU A 57 23.46 17.21 14.28
N TRP A 58 22.49 18.14 14.32
CA TRP A 58 22.50 19.43 15.05
C TRP A 58 21.16 20.13 14.76
N TRP A 59 20.21 20.01 15.68
CA TRP A 59 19.06 20.92 15.74
C TRP A 59 19.45 22.05 16.70
N ASP A 60 19.70 23.26 16.19
CA ASP A 60 19.87 24.45 17.02
C ASP A 60 18.51 24.93 17.54
N ARG A 61 18.45 25.18 18.85
CA ARG A 61 17.22 25.29 19.65
C ARG A 61 16.77 26.74 19.87
N ARG A 62 17.21 27.70 19.07
CA ARG A 62 16.87 29.11 19.23
C ARG A 62 16.58 29.75 17.87
N MET A 63 15.36 30.29 17.73
CA MET A 63 14.77 31.05 16.60
C MET A 63 13.66 30.30 15.83
N ILE A 64 12.57 29.93 16.50
CA ILE A 64 11.28 29.69 15.84
C ILE A 64 10.23 30.47 16.63
N SER A 65 9.85 31.65 16.14
CA SER A 65 8.72 32.42 16.65
C SER A 65 7.54 32.30 15.66
N SER A 66 6.39 31.90 16.23
CA SER A 66 4.99 31.99 15.79
C SER A 66 4.58 31.62 14.35
N GLU A 67 4.45 30.31 14.08
CA GLU A 67 3.34 29.65 13.35
C GLU A 67 3.72 28.16 13.21
N ARG A 68 3.67 27.41 14.31
CA ARG A 68 3.87 25.96 14.25
C ARG A 68 2.58 25.35 13.70
N SER A 69 2.63 24.84 12.47
CA SER A 69 1.70 23.78 12.08
C SER A 69 1.99 22.59 13.00
N ASP A 70 1.15 22.35 14.00
CA ASP A 70 1.31 21.22 14.91
C ASP A 70 1.10 19.93 14.12
N ILE A 71 2.21 19.26 13.81
CA ILE A 71 2.23 17.92 13.21
C ILE A 71 2.14 16.92 14.36
N GLU A 72 1.09 16.11 14.35
CA GLU A 72 0.87 15.02 15.31
C GLU A 72 1.00 13.67 14.60
N ILE A 73 1.73 12.73 15.21
CA ILE A 73 1.72 11.32 14.80
C ILE A 73 0.84 10.57 15.79
N ARG A 74 -0.20 9.91 15.28
CA ARG A 74 -1.15 9.16 16.09
C ARG A 74 -1.10 7.68 15.72
N THR A 75 -0.85 6.84 16.71
CA THR A 75 -1.01 5.38 16.58
C THR A 75 -2.42 5.01 17.01
N TYR A 76 -3.03 4.07 16.30
CA TYR A 76 -4.35 3.54 16.57
C TYR A 76 -4.23 2.09 17.05
N PRO A 77 -4.01 1.86 18.37
CA PRO A 77 -4.00 0.52 18.96
C PRO A 77 -5.42 -0.03 19.19
N ASP A 78 -6.43 0.85 19.19
CA ASP A 78 -7.84 0.53 19.34
C ASP A 78 -8.59 0.83 18.04
N LEU A 79 -9.26 -0.20 17.54
CA LEU A 79 -10.06 -0.23 16.32
C LEU A 79 -11.16 0.83 16.32
N ALA A 80 -11.73 1.11 17.50
CA ALA A 80 -12.81 2.08 17.65
C ALA A 80 -12.38 3.50 17.24
N ASN A 81 -11.08 3.78 17.29
CA ASN A 81 -10.52 5.10 17.01
C ASN A 81 -9.89 5.22 15.61
N LEU A 82 -9.92 4.15 14.81
CA LEU A 82 -9.44 4.19 13.43
C LEU A 82 -10.21 5.26 12.62
N PRO A 83 -9.53 5.98 11.71
CA PRO A 83 -10.20 6.95 10.84
C PRO A 83 -11.44 6.39 10.15
N ARG A 84 -12.45 7.23 9.93
CA ARG A 84 -13.65 6.83 9.18
C ARG A 84 -13.28 6.45 7.75
N VAL A 85 -14.10 5.59 7.14
CA VAL A 85 -13.85 5.04 5.79
C VAL A 85 -13.81 6.17 4.76
N GLU A 86 -14.76 7.10 4.84
CA GLU A 86 -14.85 8.27 3.95
C GLU A 86 -13.56 9.13 3.98
N VAL A 87 -12.94 9.28 5.16
CA VAL A 87 -11.69 10.05 5.32
C VAL A 87 -10.52 9.33 4.63
N ILE A 88 -10.49 8.00 4.69
CA ILE A 88 -9.46 7.20 4.00
C ILE A 88 -9.66 7.19 2.50
N GLU A 89 -10.91 7.13 2.03
CA GLU A 89 -11.25 7.25 0.60
C GLU A 89 -10.75 8.58 0.03
N GLU A 90 -11.08 9.70 0.67
CA GLU A 90 -10.65 11.04 0.27
C GLU A 90 -9.12 11.19 0.28
N LEU A 91 -8.46 10.67 1.32
CA LEU A 91 -7.01 10.69 1.45
C LEU A 91 -6.34 9.88 0.33
N TYR A 92 -6.83 8.67 0.06
CA TYR A 92 -6.31 7.82 -0.99
C TYR A 92 -6.49 8.47 -2.37
N ALA A 93 -7.71 8.92 -2.68
CA ALA A 93 -8.02 9.59 -3.93
C ALA A 93 -7.12 10.81 -4.16
N SER A 94 -6.82 11.56 -3.10
CA SER A 94 -5.91 12.71 -3.18
C SER A 94 -4.46 12.28 -3.42
N ALA A 95 -4.01 11.20 -2.79
CA ALA A 95 -2.64 10.69 -2.89
C ALA A 95 -2.32 10.07 -4.26
N SER A 96 -3.29 9.41 -4.90
CA SER A 96 -3.06 8.66 -6.14
C SER A 96 -3.54 9.31 -7.44
N ARG A 97 -4.31 10.41 -7.37
CA ARG A 97 -4.81 11.13 -8.56
C ARG A 97 -3.73 11.77 -9.42
N LEU A 98 -2.60 12.13 -8.84
CA LEU A 98 -1.51 12.77 -9.58
C LEU A 98 -0.58 11.73 -10.22
N PRO A 99 0.11 12.08 -11.33
CA PRO A 99 1.16 11.24 -11.88
C PRO A 99 2.21 10.86 -10.81
N PRO A 100 2.79 9.64 -10.88
CA PRO A 100 2.69 8.71 -11.99
C PRO A 100 1.55 7.68 -11.89
N LEU A 101 0.77 7.69 -10.79
CA LEU A 101 -0.33 6.74 -10.61
C LEU A 101 -1.55 7.12 -11.46
N SER A 102 -2.00 8.38 -11.34
CA SER A 102 -3.16 8.89 -12.09
C SER A 102 -4.39 7.97 -12.01
N GLU A 103 -4.64 7.44 -10.83
CA GLU A 103 -5.71 6.47 -10.61
C GLU A 103 -7.09 7.14 -10.66
N ALA A 104 -8.06 6.37 -11.14
CA ALA A 104 -9.45 6.79 -11.19
C ALA A 104 -10.08 6.76 -9.77
N PRO A 105 -11.07 7.62 -9.47
CA PRO A 105 -11.72 7.66 -8.16
C PRO A 105 -12.27 6.32 -7.66
N GLU A 106 -12.68 5.43 -8.57
CA GLU A 106 -13.23 4.10 -8.27
C GLU A 106 -12.18 3.18 -7.60
N VAL A 107 -10.89 3.43 -7.85
CA VAL A 107 -9.80 2.75 -7.14
C VAL A 107 -9.83 3.14 -5.67
N ALA A 108 -9.99 4.43 -5.34
CA ALA A 108 -10.08 4.90 -3.97
C ALA A 108 -11.28 4.28 -3.23
N HIS A 109 -12.42 4.18 -3.91
CA HIS A 109 -13.60 3.52 -3.36
C HIS A 109 -13.34 2.04 -3.03
N SER A 110 -12.63 1.34 -3.91
CA SER A 110 -12.25 -0.06 -3.69
C SER A 110 -11.33 -0.20 -2.46
N PHE A 111 -10.32 0.66 -2.32
CA PHE A 111 -9.44 0.69 -1.14
C PHE A 111 -10.18 1.05 0.15
N ALA A 112 -11.14 1.97 0.08
CA ALA A 112 -11.96 2.36 1.21
C ALA A 112 -12.83 1.19 1.71
N ARG A 113 -13.39 0.40 0.80
CA ARG A 113 -14.13 -0.84 1.15
C ARG A 113 -13.22 -1.87 1.81
N LEU A 114 -12.03 -2.13 1.26
CA LEU A 114 -11.02 -3.02 1.86
C LEU A 114 -10.64 -2.56 3.28
N TYR A 115 -10.44 -1.25 3.46
CA TYR A 115 -10.21 -0.67 4.77
C TYR A 115 -11.40 -0.86 5.72
N GLY A 116 -12.64 -0.71 5.22
CA GLY A 116 -13.86 -1.00 5.99
C GLY A 116 -13.89 -2.42 6.55
N TYR A 117 -13.51 -3.43 5.75
CA TYR A 117 -13.35 -4.80 6.23
C TYR A 117 -12.20 -4.94 7.23
N ALA A 118 -11.05 -4.32 6.95
CA ALA A 118 -9.89 -4.35 7.86
C ALA A 118 -10.21 -3.77 9.26
N ARG A 119 -11.09 -2.76 9.34
CA ARG A 119 -11.54 -2.18 10.62
C ARG A 119 -12.35 -3.14 11.49
N GLN A 120 -12.91 -4.20 10.93
CA GLN A 120 -13.64 -5.22 11.68
C GLN A 120 -12.70 -6.25 12.32
N ARG A 121 -11.44 -6.31 11.86
CA ARG A 121 -10.43 -7.19 12.45
C ARG A 121 -9.97 -6.65 13.79
N ASN A 122 -9.62 -7.54 14.72
CA ASN A 122 -9.13 -7.17 16.04
C ASN A 122 -7.62 -6.93 16.15
N ASP A 123 -6.89 -7.18 15.06
CA ASP A 123 -5.44 -7.22 15.00
C ASP A 123 -4.84 -6.18 14.03
N VAL A 124 -5.67 -5.30 13.45
CA VAL A 124 -5.20 -4.25 12.55
C VAL A 124 -4.44 -3.18 13.34
N VAL A 125 -3.34 -2.71 12.77
CA VAL A 125 -2.55 -1.60 13.32
C VAL A 125 -2.61 -0.44 12.35
N GLY A 126 -2.94 0.75 12.86
CA GLY A 126 -2.99 1.98 12.08
C GLY A 126 -2.05 3.04 12.65
N VAL A 127 -1.50 3.89 11.77
CA VAL A 127 -0.77 5.11 12.13
C VAL A 127 -1.22 6.25 11.22
N GLY A 128 -1.53 7.40 11.81
CA GLY A 128 -1.92 8.62 11.11
C GLY A 128 -0.98 9.77 11.38
N VAL A 129 -0.86 10.67 10.42
CA VAL A 129 -0.26 11.99 10.59
C VAL A 129 -1.34 13.04 10.47
N LEU A 130 -1.46 13.89 11.48
CA LEU A 130 -2.40 15.00 11.50
C LEU A 130 -1.65 16.33 11.43
N VAL A 131 -2.24 17.28 10.71
CA VAL A 131 -1.78 18.67 10.65
C VAL A 131 -2.96 19.56 11.04
N SER A 132 -2.82 20.26 12.16
CA SER A 132 -3.90 21.10 12.72
C SER A 132 -5.23 20.32 12.85
N GLY A 133 -5.15 19.06 13.29
CA GLY A 133 -6.29 18.16 13.47
C GLY A 133 -6.80 17.44 12.20
N ASN A 134 -6.29 17.77 11.01
CA ASN A 134 -6.69 17.12 9.77
C ASN A 134 -5.77 15.94 9.44
N LEU A 135 -6.32 14.78 9.08
CA LEU A 135 -5.53 13.62 8.66
C LEU A 135 -4.90 13.89 7.28
N VAL A 136 -3.58 14.00 7.22
CA VAL A 136 -2.83 14.26 5.98
C VAL A 136 -2.00 13.07 5.53
N GLY A 137 -1.95 12.01 6.32
CA GLY A 137 -1.30 10.76 5.94
C GLY A 137 -1.74 9.62 6.84
N PHE A 138 -1.75 8.41 6.29
CA PHE A 138 -2.22 7.23 6.99
C PHE A 138 -1.52 5.99 6.45
N ALA A 139 -1.23 5.05 7.34
CA ALA A 139 -0.75 3.73 7.00
C ALA A 139 -1.42 2.70 7.91
N TYR A 140 -1.77 1.54 7.36
CA TYR A 140 -2.29 0.43 8.16
C TYR A 140 -1.91 -0.92 7.57
N GLY A 141 -2.03 -1.94 8.41
CA GLY A 141 -1.81 -3.33 8.05
C GLY A 141 -2.28 -4.28 9.14
N HIS A 142 -2.12 -5.57 8.93
CA HIS A 142 -2.46 -6.60 9.91
C HIS A 142 -1.47 -7.78 9.83
N PRO A 143 -1.42 -8.62 10.88
CA PRO A 143 -0.74 -9.91 10.83
C PRO A 143 -1.24 -10.76 9.66
N TRP A 144 -0.31 -11.43 8.99
CA TRP A 144 -0.57 -12.25 7.83
C TRP A 144 -0.15 -13.70 8.10
N SER A 145 -1.05 -14.64 7.83
CA SER A 145 -0.79 -16.07 7.87
C SER A 145 -1.58 -16.77 6.79
N TRP A 146 -0.99 -17.77 6.13
CA TRP A 146 -1.73 -18.60 5.18
C TRP A 146 -2.81 -19.47 5.83
N GLU A 147 -2.80 -19.60 7.16
CA GLU A 147 -3.87 -20.26 7.91
C GLU A 147 -5.15 -19.41 7.93
N SER A 148 -5.04 -18.10 8.13
CA SER A 148 -6.18 -17.19 8.22
C SER A 148 -6.59 -16.57 6.87
N GLU A 149 -5.62 -16.31 5.99
CA GLU A 149 -5.83 -15.61 4.73
C GLU A 149 -6.11 -16.63 3.61
N THR A 150 -7.37 -17.06 3.54
CA THR A 150 -7.83 -18.17 2.67
C THR A 150 -8.72 -17.72 1.51
N ASP A 151 -8.95 -16.42 1.35
CA ASP A 151 -9.75 -15.87 0.27
C ASP A 151 -9.10 -16.06 -1.11
N VAL A 152 -9.87 -15.81 -2.18
CA VAL A 152 -9.44 -16.02 -3.56
C VAL A 152 -8.19 -15.21 -3.91
N TRP A 153 -8.08 -13.96 -3.42
CA TRP A 153 -6.92 -13.12 -3.68
C TRP A 153 -5.67 -13.70 -3.02
N SER A 154 -5.77 -14.14 -1.77
CA SER A 154 -4.69 -14.77 -1.02
C SER A 154 -4.21 -16.08 -1.68
N GLN A 155 -5.13 -16.89 -2.20
CA GLN A 155 -4.78 -18.10 -2.95
C GLN A 155 -4.04 -17.77 -4.26
N GLN A 156 -4.49 -16.75 -5.00
CA GLN A 156 -3.79 -16.28 -6.20
C GLN A 156 -2.39 -15.75 -5.89
N LEU A 157 -2.24 -14.99 -4.80
CA LEU A 157 -0.94 -14.51 -4.32
C LEU A 157 0.00 -15.67 -4.01
N ARG A 158 -0.46 -16.64 -3.22
CA ARG A 158 0.32 -17.83 -2.87
C ARG A 158 0.75 -18.61 -4.12
N HIS A 159 -0.15 -18.77 -5.09
CA HIS A 159 0.15 -19.45 -6.33
C HIS A 159 1.20 -18.71 -7.18
N ARG A 160 1.03 -17.39 -7.38
CA ARG A 160 1.94 -16.58 -8.22
C ARG A 160 3.33 -16.42 -7.61
N LEU A 161 3.45 -16.32 -6.28
CA LEU A 161 4.74 -16.24 -5.60
C LEU A 161 5.52 -17.56 -5.67
N GLY A 162 4.82 -18.70 -5.76
CA GLY A 162 5.42 -20.01 -5.61
C GLY A 162 5.79 -20.32 -4.16
N PRO A 163 6.13 -21.58 -3.85
CA PRO A 163 6.25 -22.07 -2.48
C PRO A 163 7.33 -21.34 -1.67
N ASP A 164 8.50 -21.08 -2.26
CA ASP A 164 9.63 -20.47 -1.54
C ASP A 164 9.35 -19.02 -1.15
N SER A 165 8.86 -18.18 -2.08
CA SER A 165 8.51 -16.79 -1.77
C SER A 165 7.27 -16.69 -0.88
N ALA A 166 6.29 -17.57 -1.07
CA ALA A 166 5.10 -17.58 -0.21
C ALA A 166 5.45 -17.92 1.24
N ALA A 167 6.38 -18.85 1.48
CA ALA A 167 6.83 -19.19 2.82
C ALA A 167 7.52 -18.02 3.55
N LEU A 168 8.11 -17.06 2.81
CA LEU A 168 8.78 -15.89 3.41
C LEU A 168 7.81 -14.84 3.96
N ILE A 169 6.57 -14.79 3.48
CA ILE A 169 5.54 -13.86 3.95
C ILE A 169 4.54 -14.51 4.91
N ASP A 170 4.68 -15.81 5.18
CA ASP A 170 3.89 -16.46 6.22
C ASP A 170 4.30 -15.94 7.61
N GLU A 171 3.35 -15.91 8.55
CA GLU A 171 3.55 -15.42 9.92
C GLU A 171 4.27 -14.04 9.97
N SER A 172 3.82 -13.12 9.14
CA SER A 172 4.43 -11.80 8.96
C SER A 172 3.40 -10.68 9.14
N PHE A 173 3.71 -9.45 8.71
CA PHE A 173 2.78 -8.33 8.73
C PHE A 173 2.59 -7.74 7.33
N ALA A 174 1.34 -7.75 6.84
CA ALA A 174 0.98 -7.15 5.57
C ALA A 174 0.71 -5.65 5.74
N VAL A 175 1.49 -4.80 5.07
CA VAL A 175 1.21 -3.36 4.95
C VAL A 175 0.24 -3.17 3.78
N LEU A 176 -1.01 -2.83 4.10
CA LEU A 176 -2.10 -2.75 3.13
C LEU A 176 -2.26 -1.37 2.51
N LEU A 177 -1.93 -0.32 3.25
CA LEU A 177 -2.02 1.04 2.75
C LEU A 177 -0.90 1.91 3.30
N LEU A 178 -0.37 2.78 2.44
CA LEU A 178 0.41 3.94 2.80
C LEU A 178 0.02 5.10 1.88
N ALA A 179 -0.68 6.09 2.42
CA ALA A 179 -1.11 7.28 1.69
C ALA A 179 -0.66 8.54 2.40
N VAL A 180 -0.19 9.52 1.63
CA VAL A 180 0.13 10.87 2.12
C VAL A 180 -0.47 11.87 1.16
N HIS A 181 -1.22 12.82 1.70
CA HIS A 181 -1.82 13.90 0.93
C HIS A 181 -0.72 14.69 0.20
N PRO A 182 -0.87 14.98 -1.10
CA PRO A 182 0.20 15.58 -1.91
C PRO A 182 0.66 16.95 -1.39
N ALA A 183 -0.24 17.75 -0.82
CA ALA A 183 0.10 19.03 -0.20
C ALA A 183 0.95 18.89 1.08
N ALA A 184 0.97 17.72 1.71
CA ALA A 184 1.84 17.38 2.84
C ALA A 184 3.12 16.63 2.39
N GLY A 185 3.31 16.45 1.08
CA GLY A 185 4.43 15.73 0.49
C GLY A 185 5.80 16.39 0.73
N ARG A 186 6.86 15.63 0.47
CA ARG A 186 8.28 16.07 0.51
C ARG A 186 8.83 16.43 1.90
N ARG A 187 8.19 15.95 2.98
CA ARG A 187 8.65 16.13 4.38
C ARG A 187 9.07 14.84 5.07
N GLY A 188 9.22 13.74 4.33
CA GLY A 188 9.58 12.43 4.89
C GLY A 188 8.43 11.71 5.61
N LEU A 189 7.20 12.24 5.59
CA LEU A 189 6.05 11.69 6.30
C LEU A 189 5.74 10.23 5.94
N GLY A 190 5.91 9.83 4.67
CA GLY A 190 5.71 8.43 4.29
C GLY A 190 6.70 7.48 4.97
N ALA A 191 7.95 7.91 5.19
CA ALA A 191 8.93 7.11 5.92
C ALA A 191 8.58 7.04 7.40
N VAL A 192 8.19 8.17 7.99
CA VAL A 192 7.73 8.22 9.39
C VAL A 192 6.54 7.30 9.61
N LEU A 193 5.51 7.38 8.75
CA LEU A 193 4.34 6.49 8.82
C LEU A 193 4.72 5.02 8.73
N LEU A 194 5.54 4.64 7.75
CA LEU A 194 5.92 3.25 7.55
C LEU A 194 6.79 2.74 8.71
N GLU A 195 7.77 3.50 9.19
CA GLU A 195 8.59 3.15 10.36
C GLU A 195 7.73 3.02 11.63
N SER A 196 6.83 3.96 11.88
CA SER A 196 5.91 3.91 13.01
C SER A 196 4.97 2.71 12.93
N LEU A 197 4.44 2.37 11.75
CA LEU A 197 3.59 1.20 11.55
C LEU A 197 4.38 -0.09 11.80
N MET A 198 5.56 -0.22 11.22
CA MET A 198 6.43 -1.38 11.47
C MET A 198 6.76 -1.51 12.96
N ASN A 199 7.04 -0.40 13.66
CA ASN A 199 7.29 -0.40 15.10
C ASN A 199 6.04 -0.83 15.89
N GLY A 200 4.87 -0.28 15.57
CA GLY A 200 3.61 -0.62 16.25
C GLY A 200 3.14 -2.07 16.01
N SER A 201 3.47 -2.66 14.86
CA SER A 201 3.09 -4.05 14.54
C SER A 201 3.77 -5.12 15.39
N ASN A 202 4.91 -4.80 16.03
CA ASN A 202 5.80 -5.76 16.71
C ASN A 202 6.29 -6.95 15.85
N ALA A 203 5.99 -6.98 14.55
CA ALA A 203 6.46 -8.02 13.64
C ALA A 203 7.94 -7.84 13.29
N GLN A 204 8.60 -8.96 12.97
CA GLN A 204 9.98 -8.97 12.47
C GLN A 204 10.06 -8.80 10.96
N THR A 205 9.01 -9.25 10.26
CA THR A 205 8.90 -9.27 8.81
C THR A 205 7.66 -8.51 8.37
N HIS A 206 7.84 -7.63 7.39
CA HIS A 206 6.80 -6.82 6.79
C HIS A 206 6.80 -7.04 5.29
N TRP A 207 5.63 -7.15 4.69
CA TRP A 207 5.51 -7.25 3.24
C TRP A 207 4.40 -6.36 2.72
N LEU A 208 4.44 -6.07 1.42
CA LEU A 208 3.42 -5.31 0.73
C LEU A 208 3.39 -5.67 -0.75
N GLN A 209 2.25 -5.39 -1.39
CA GLN A 209 2.15 -5.36 -2.84
C GLN A 209 2.06 -3.90 -3.31
N THR A 210 2.78 -3.56 -4.37
CA THR A 210 2.74 -2.23 -4.98
C THR A 210 2.78 -2.32 -6.50
N THR A 211 2.49 -1.22 -7.18
CA THR A 211 2.52 -1.18 -8.63
C THR A 211 3.96 -1.24 -9.16
N ASP A 212 4.23 -2.11 -10.15
CA ASP A 212 5.57 -2.35 -10.67
C ASP A 212 6.02 -1.30 -11.70
N PHE A 213 6.14 -0.05 -11.25
CA PHE A 213 6.84 1.02 -11.96
C PHE A 213 7.30 2.10 -10.98
N GLU A 214 8.13 3.03 -11.46
CA GLU A 214 8.71 4.04 -10.58
C GLU A 214 7.64 4.99 -10.01
N THR A 215 7.39 4.86 -8.69
CA THR A 215 6.52 5.74 -7.91
C THR A 215 7.30 6.32 -6.71
N PRO A 216 6.83 7.42 -6.10
CA PRO A 216 7.39 7.89 -4.83
C PRO A 216 7.36 6.82 -3.72
N ALA A 217 6.32 5.98 -3.69
CA ALA A 217 6.20 4.88 -2.73
C ALA A 217 7.23 3.78 -3.00
N LEU A 218 7.40 3.33 -4.24
CA LEU A 218 8.41 2.31 -4.58
C LEU A 218 9.83 2.79 -4.22
N ARG A 219 10.17 4.05 -4.52
CA ARG A 219 11.47 4.63 -4.11
C ARG A 219 11.65 4.63 -2.58
N LEU A 220 10.57 4.87 -1.83
CA LEU A 220 10.60 4.80 -0.37
C LEU A 220 10.88 3.37 0.10
N TYR A 221 10.13 2.39 -0.40
CA TYR A 221 10.28 0.99 0.00
C TYR A 221 11.70 0.48 -0.27
N LEU A 222 12.25 0.74 -1.46
CA LEU A 222 13.62 0.36 -1.81
C LEU A 222 14.67 1.04 -0.90
N ARG A 223 14.47 2.32 -0.57
CA ARG A 223 15.34 3.05 0.38
C ARG A 223 15.28 2.45 1.78
N MET A 224 14.12 1.92 2.17
CA MET A 224 13.89 1.21 3.43
C MET A 224 14.27 -0.28 3.37
N ARG A 225 15.01 -0.69 2.33
CA ARG A 225 15.54 -2.06 2.16
C ARG A 225 14.46 -3.12 2.01
N TYR A 226 13.28 -2.77 1.52
CA TYR A 226 12.38 -3.77 0.97
C TYR A 226 13.00 -4.38 -0.29
N ARG A 227 12.94 -5.70 -0.41
CA ARG A 227 13.42 -6.49 -1.56
C ARG A 227 12.26 -7.18 -2.27
N SER A 228 12.40 -7.42 -3.57
CA SER A 228 11.37 -8.12 -4.37
C SER A 228 11.32 -9.61 -4.06
N LEU A 229 10.11 -10.16 -4.01
CA LEU A 229 9.82 -11.59 -3.94
C LEU A 229 9.25 -12.16 -5.25
N GLY A 230 8.81 -11.30 -6.15
CA GLY A 230 8.10 -11.66 -7.37
C GLY A 230 6.87 -10.78 -7.56
N HIS A 231 5.89 -11.32 -8.29
CA HIS A 231 4.65 -10.63 -8.58
C HIS A 231 3.44 -11.40 -8.03
N GLY A 232 2.49 -10.66 -7.49
CA GLY A 232 1.22 -11.18 -6.97
C GLY A 232 0.08 -10.96 -7.96
N PRO A 233 -1.18 -10.95 -7.46
CA PRO A 233 -2.34 -10.56 -8.25
C PRO A 233 -2.19 -9.15 -8.80
N ASP A 234 -3.09 -8.79 -9.72
CA ASP A 234 -2.95 -7.52 -10.43
C ASP A 234 -3.16 -6.31 -9.49
N ALA A 235 -2.34 -5.28 -9.69
CA ALA A 235 -2.48 -3.98 -9.07
C ALA A 235 -3.54 -3.14 -9.81
N PRO A 236 -3.94 -1.96 -9.31
CA PRO A 236 -5.01 -1.15 -9.91
C PRO A 236 -4.81 -0.77 -11.38
N ASN A 237 -3.57 -0.81 -11.87
CA ASN A 237 -3.25 -0.57 -13.29
C ASN A 237 -3.49 -1.78 -14.20
N GLY A 238 -4.09 -2.86 -13.71
CA GLY A 238 -4.36 -4.09 -14.46
C GLY A 238 -3.11 -4.89 -14.82
N LYS A 239 -1.98 -4.65 -14.15
CA LYS A 239 -0.74 -5.42 -14.31
C LYS A 239 -0.39 -6.12 -13.01
N PRO A 240 0.34 -7.25 -13.04
CA PRO A 240 0.78 -7.93 -11.83
C PRO A 240 1.49 -6.97 -10.86
N GLY A 241 1.05 -6.96 -9.60
CA GLY A 241 1.67 -6.14 -8.57
C GLY A 241 3.01 -6.70 -8.13
N LEU A 242 3.99 -5.83 -7.88
CA LEU A 242 5.27 -6.19 -7.31
C LEU A 242 5.13 -6.47 -5.82
N VAL A 243 5.49 -7.67 -5.38
CA VAL A 243 5.50 -8.05 -3.97
C VAL A 243 6.88 -7.79 -3.38
N LEU A 244 6.91 -7.05 -2.28
CA LEU A 244 8.10 -6.63 -1.58
C LEU A 244 8.08 -7.11 -0.14
N ILE A 245 9.24 -7.46 0.41
CA ILE A 245 9.44 -7.89 1.80
C ILE A 245 10.58 -7.13 2.46
N HIS A 246 10.46 -6.87 3.75
CA HIS A 246 11.49 -6.33 4.62
C HIS A 246 11.55 -7.13 5.92
N THR A 247 12.75 -7.54 6.32
CA THR A 247 12.99 -8.21 7.60
C THR A 247 14.00 -7.40 8.40
N ARG A 248 13.65 -7.03 9.63
CA ARG A 248 14.45 -6.12 10.49
C ARG A 248 15.88 -6.59 10.76
N ASN A 249 16.13 -7.89 10.64
CA ASN A 249 17.41 -8.52 10.95
C ASN A 249 18.27 -8.85 9.73
N ASP A 250 17.91 -8.43 8.52
CA ASP A 250 18.74 -8.59 7.31
C ASP A 250 20.00 -7.67 7.32
N ALA A 251 20.31 -7.03 8.45
CA ALA A 251 21.60 -6.41 8.73
C ALA A 251 22.61 -7.48 9.20
N ARG A 252 23.16 -8.25 8.25
CA ARG A 252 24.45 -8.91 8.41
C ARG A 252 25.30 -8.75 7.16
#